data_AF-A0A7C3SQF4-F1
#
_entry.id   AF-A0A7C3SQF4-F1
#
_cell.length_a   1.000
_cell.length_b   1.000
_cell.length_c   1.000
_cell.angle_alpha   90.00
_cell.angle_beta   90.00
_cell.angle_gamma   90.00
#
_symmetry.space_group_name_H-M   'P 1'
#
loop_
_entity.id
_entity.type
_entity.pdbx_description
1 polymer ?
#
loop_
_entity_poly.entity_id
_entity_poly.type
_entity_poly.pdbx_seq_one_letter_code
_entity_poly.pdbx_strand_id
1 'polypeptide(L)'
;MSKKVRIKYSGLIVFSSKIFSVFTGLLFTIMITRNLSINDFGVWQYLSLILSYAVFPAGLIPYWATRFYARGCPVAKATIISNMMLSFPSFLIFLLTAPLASTVISAKLFLFYLISIQIFLIYLSTSLESLALAKQPYLLGYEIISFELAKVVLASVLFITSNLKLENVISTLILAYLTQCLTLLFFLRKEFMNKEENLNWNIQKKWFFNIWLPLFNSFPAFIGGLDLFILAVLTKSAVSLAFYKVAFSIATVISHSLSTTIGLYPNLLKGGGRKDIEETLNFFLIFAIPMTFGAVFLAKPILHIFKPEYEDASMLLVFMAPQFLLKSLTHIFGDVIVGVEKVDKGEDTSFKALLKSKLFKWPLLNYVRNIIALILTYIFVFLTLNRFSSNFTLYAAFSCLLANIIADFFLFAKSYSTSIKAMPFNFPLNKLFKYCLASIIMVIALKILNPIKSFETLFTIGVGATIYFACLFLTDFESRILFKKIFVYIKKSCSLWE
;
A
#
# COMPACT_ATOMS: atom_id res chain seq x y z
N MET A 1 -17.45 24.42 -20.89
CA MET A 1 -16.93 25.14 -19.71
C MET A 1 -16.15 24.16 -18.83
N SER A 2 -14.81 24.22 -18.82
CA SER A 2 -14.01 23.35 -17.95
C SER A 2 -14.14 23.84 -16.50
N LYS A 3 -14.75 23.04 -15.62
CA LYS A 3 -14.69 23.28 -14.17
C LYS A 3 -13.20 23.26 -13.79
N LYS A 4 -12.63 24.41 -13.40
CA LYS A 4 -11.25 24.49 -12.89
C LYS A 4 -11.11 23.48 -11.75
N VAL A 5 -10.24 22.49 -11.95
CA VAL A 5 -9.90 21.49 -10.94
C VAL A 5 -9.41 22.23 -9.70
N ARG A 6 -10.09 22.07 -8.57
CA ARG A 6 -9.70 22.70 -7.30
C ARG A 6 -8.59 21.89 -6.65
N ILE A 7 -7.38 21.96 -7.23
CA ILE A 7 -6.24 21.09 -6.92
C ILE A 7 -5.95 21.00 -5.40
N LYS A 8 -5.93 22.14 -4.70
CA LYS A 8 -5.65 22.19 -3.25
C LYS A 8 -6.76 21.54 -2.40
N TYR A 9 -8.02 21.78 -2.75
CA TYR A 9 -9.17 21.18 -2.08
C TYR A 9 -9.21 19.67 -2.28
N SER A 10 -8.98 19.21 -3.52
CA SER A 10 -8.90 17.79 -3.85
C SER A 10 -7.77 17.08 -3.10
N GLY A 11 -6.59 17.68 -3.03
CA GLY A 11 -5.44 17.10 -2.32
C GLY A 11 -5.71 16.94 -0.82
N LEU A 12 -6.30 17.95 -0.17
CA LEU A 12 -6.62 17.91 1.26
C LEU A 12 -7.67 16.85 1.56
N ILE A 13 -8.75 16.79 0.77
CA ILE A 13 -9.80 15.77 0.94
C ILE A 13 -9.23 14.36 0.82
N VAL A 14 -8.45 14.08 -0.22
CA VAL A 14 -7.86 12.74 -0.42
C VAL A 14 -6.92 12.38 0.71
N PHE A 15 -6.09 13.32 1.18
CA PHE A 15 -5.18 13.09 2.30
C PHE A 15 -5.93 12.79 3.60
N SER A 16 -6.90 13.63 3.98
CA SER A 16 -7.74 13.40 5.16
C SER A 16 -8.50 12.09 5.09
N SER A 17 -9.00 11.72 3.90
CA SER A 17 -9.70 10.45 3.68
C SER A 17 -8.77 9.24 3.84
N LYS A 18 -7.50 9.33 3.40
CA LYS A 18 -6.51 8.27 3.61
C LYS A 18 -6.14 8.10 5.08
N ILE A 19 -5.97 9.20 5.83
CA ILE A 19 -5.76 9.13 7.28
C ILE A 19 -6.96 8.46 7.95
N PHE A 20 -8.17 8.89 7.61
CA PHE A 20 -9.40 8.27 8.10
C PHE A 20 -9.43 6.76 7.81
N SER A 21 -9.10 6.36 6.58
CA SER A 21 -9.01 4.95 6.15
C SER A 21 -7.99 4.12 6.93
N VAL A 22 -6.86 4.71 7.35
CA VAL A 22 -5.89 3.99 8.21
C VAL A 22 -6.53 3.64 9.55
N PHE A 23 -7.22 4.58 10.19
CA PHE A 23 -7.87 4.35 11.48
C PHE A 23 -9.04 3.36 11.37
N THR A 24 -9.93 3.54 10.40
CA THR A 24 -11.08 2.63 10.20
C THR A 24 -10.64 1.25 9.73
N GLY A 25 -9.59 1.17 8.91
CA GLY A 25 -8.99 -0.08 8.46
C GLY A 25 -8.39 -0.88 9.62
N LEU A 26 -7.69 -0.21 10.55
CA LEU A 26 -7.20 -0.84 11.78
C LEU A 26 -8.35 -1.33 12.66
N LEU A 27 -9.38 -0.50 12.87
CA LEU A 27 -10.57 -0.89 13.65
C LEU A 27 -11.25 -2.13 13.06
N PHE A 28 -11.48 -2.15 11.75
CA PHE A 28 -12.07 -3.30 11.05
C PHE A 28 -11.20 -4.55 11.18
N THR A 29 -9.87 -4.41 11.04
CA THR A 29 -8.95 -5.54 11.20
C THR A 29 -9.01 -6.10 12.63
N ILE A 30 -9.05 -5.24 13.66
CA ILE A 30 -9.20 -5.64 15.07
C ILE A 30 -10.54 -6.36 15.29
N MET A 31 -11.63 -5.84 14.74
CA MET A 31 -12.95 -6.49 14.84
C MET A 31 -12.93 -7.89 14.24
N ILE A 32 -12.25 -8.09 13.11
CA ILE A 32 -12.14 -9.40 12.48
C ILE A 32 -11.26 -10.34 13.30
N THR A 33 -10.04 -9.91 13.64
CA THR A 33 -9.07 -10.79 14.31
C THR A 33 -9.48 -11.20 15.71
N ARG A 34 -10.24 -10.36 16.43
CA ARG A 34 -10.80 -10.72 17.74
C ARG A 34 -11.87 -11.81 17.66
N ASN A 35 -12.60 -11.86 16.55
CA ASN A 35 -13.78 -12.71 16.40
C ASN A 35 -13.55 -13.95 15.54
N LEU A 36 -12.57 -13.93 14.65
CA LEU A 36 -12.20 -15.09 13.83
C LEU A 36 -11.12 -15.94 14.52
N SER A 37 -11.07 -17.20 14.10
CA SER A 37 -9.91 -18.05 14.38
C SER A 37 -8.69 -17.58 13.58
N ILE A 38 -7.48 -17.91 14.05
CA ILE A 38 -6.24 -17.60 13.32
C ILE A 38 -6.27 -18.23 11.93
N ASN A 39 -6.81 -19.45 11.82
CA ASN A 39 -6.96 -20.14 10.55
C ASN A 39 -7.92 -19.40 9.61
N ASP A 40 -9.10 -18.97 10.07
CA ASP A 40 -10.07 -18.27 9.23
C ASP A 40 -9.54 -16.92 8.75
N PHE A 41 -8.83 -16.17 9.62
CA PHE A 41 -8.13 -14.98 9.19
C PHE A 41 -7.06 -15.31 8.14
N GLY A 42 -6.30 -16.40 8.33
CA GLY A 42 -5.36 -16.89 7.34
C GLY A 42 -5.99 -17.22 5.99
N VAL A 43 -7.16 -17.89 6.01
CA VAL A 43 -7.92 -18.23 4.80
C VAL A 43 -8.39 -16.96 4.11
N TRP A 44 -8.87 -15.96 4.87
CA TRP A 44 -9.20 -14.65 4.31
C TRP A 44 -8.02 -14.01 3.59
N GLN A 45 -6.84 -14.02 4.23
CA GLN A 45 -5.62 -13.45 3.63
C GLN A 45 -5.19 -14.20 2.36
N TYR A 46 -5.36 -15.53 2.33
CA TYR A 46 -5.12 -16.33 1.13
C TYR A 46 -6.11 -16.02 0.00
N LEU A 47 -7.40 -15.89 0.32
CA LEU A 47 -8.43 -15.47 -0.63
C LEU A 47 -8.12 -14.08 -1.20
N SER A 48 -7.74 -13.12 -0.35
CA SER A 48 -7.32 -11.78 -0.78
C SER A 48 -6.05 -11.81 -1.64
N LEU A 49 -5.10 -12.71 -1.34
CA LEU A 49 -3.91 -12.90 -2.16
C LEU A 49 -4.30 -13.35 -3.57
N ILE A 50 -5.10 -14.41 -3.70
CA ILE A 50 -5.52 -14.93 -5.02
C ILE A 50 -6.41 -13.92 -5.76
N LEU A 51 -7.31 -13.24 -5.05
CA LEU A 51 -8.12 -12.17 -5.63
C LEU A 51 -7.23 -11.08 -6.24
N SER A 52 -6.14 -10.69 -5.57
CA SER A 52 -5.22 -9.66 -6.09
C SER A 52 -4.58 -10.05 -7.43
N TYR A 53 -4.36 -11.35 -7.66
CA TYR A 53 -3.87 -11.88 -8.95
C TYR A 53 -4.93 -11.78 -10.05
N ALA A 54 -6.18 -12.13 -9.75
CA ALA A 54 -7.26 -12.03 -10.72
C ALA A 54 -7.58 -10.58 -11.10
N VAL A 55 -7.36 -9.64 -10.17
CA VAL A 55 -7.69 -8.23 -10.35
C VAL A 55 -6.50 -7.40 -10.84
N PHE A 56 -5.30 -7.98 -10.93
CA PHE A 56 -4.12 -7.30 -11.49
C PHE A 56 -4.37 -6.57 -12.83
N PRO A 57 -5.10 -7.14 -13.81
CA PRO A 57 -5.34 -6.45 -15.09
C PRO A 57 -6.31 -5.26 -14.98
N ALA A 58 -6.98 -5.05 -13.84
CA ALA A 58 -8.01 -4.01 -13.66
C ALA A 58 -7.48 -2.58 -13.80
N GLY A 59 -6.16 -2.36 -13.71
CA GLY A 59 -5.53 -1.05 -13.88
C GLY A 59 -5.06 -0.74 -15.31
N LEU A 60 -5.08 -1.72 -16.23
CA LEU A 60 -4.43 -1.61 -17.55
C LEU A 60 -5.16 -0.65 -18.49
N ILE A 61 -6.49 -0.73 -18.56
CA ILE A 61 -7.32 0.19 -19.34
C ILE A 61 -7.45 1.55 -18.66
N PRO A 62 -7.76 1.62 -17.33
CA PRO A 62 -7.75 2.86 -16.56
C PRO A 62 -6.51 3.74 -16.76
N TYR A 63 -5.32 3.14 -16.87
CA TYR A 63 -4.08 3.86 -17.14
C TYR A 63 -4.17 4.76 -18.38
N TRP A 64 -4.72 4.26 -19.48
CA TRP A 64 -4.90 5.04 -20.71
C TRP A 64 -6.12 5.95 -20.60
N ALA A 65 -7.22 5.43 -20.08
CA ALA A 65 -8.48 6.16 -19.94
C ALA A 65 -8.31 7.50 -19.21
N THR A 66 -7.60 7.53 -18.07
CA THR A 66 -7.31 8.76 -17.32
C THR A 66 -6.70 9.84 -18.20
N ARG A 67 -5.75 9.48 -19.07
CA ARG A 67 -5.05 10.45 -19.94
C ARG A 67 -5.94 10.99 -21.05
N PHE A 68 -6.71 10.12 -21.71
CA PHE A 68 -7.63 10.54 -22.77
C PHE A 68 -8.77 11.38 -22.19
N TYR A 69 -9.30 10.98 -21.03
CA TYR A 69 -10.40 11.67 -20.38
C TYR A 69 -9.98 13.03 -19.81
N ALA A 70 -8.76 13.14 -19.26
CA ALA A 70 -8.17 14.43 -18.83
C ALA A 70 -7.96 15.40 -20.01
N ARG A 71 -7.72 14.88 -21.21
CA ARG A 71 -7.60 15.66 -22.45
C ARG A 71 -8.95 16.06 -23.07
N GLY A 72 -10.07 15.72 -22.42
CA GLY A 72 -11.41 16.07 -22.87
C GLY A 72 -12.02 15.10 -23.88
N CYS A 73 -11.40 13.95 -24.16
CA CYS A 73 -12.02 12.93 -25.00
C CYS A 73 -13.20 12.26 -24.25
N PRO A 74 -14.38 12.11 -24.87
CA PRO A 74 -15.54 11.46 -24.25
C PRO A 74 -15.38 9.93 -24.26
N VAL A 75 -14.61 9.41 -23.30
CA VAL A 75 -14.24 7.99 -23.21
C VAL A 75 -14.73 7.32 -21.92
N ALA A 76 -15.61 7.97 -21.14
CA ALA A 76 -16.08 7.45 -19.87
C ALA A 76 -16.83 6.12 -20.02
N LYS A 77 -17.77 6.00 -20.96
CA LYS A 77 -18.49 4.74 -21.24
C LYS A 77 -17.56 3.66 -21.77
N ALA A 78 -16.69 4.06 -22.71
CA ALA A 78 -15.71 3.15 -23.31
C ALA A 78 -14.76 2.55 -22.25
N THR A 79 -14.39 3.33 -21.24
CA THR A 79 -13.54 2.90 -20.13
C THR A 79 -14.21 1.80 -19.30
N ILE A 80 -15.43 2.06 -18.80
CA ILE A 80 -16.16 1.08 -17.98
C ILE A 80 -16.41 -0.20 -18.77
N ILE A 81 -16.91 -0.09 -20.00
CA ILE A 81 -17.27 -1.26 -20.81
C ILE A 81 -16.02 -2.09 -21.14
N SER A 82 -14.92 -1.47 -21.56
CA SER A 82 -13.68 -2.20 -21.84
C SER A 82 -13.08 -2.85 -20.59
N ASN A 83 -13.12 -2.19 -19.43
CA ASN A 83 -12.58 -2.80 -18.21
C ASN A 83 -13.50 -3.92 -17.70
N MET A 84 -14.82 -3.75 -17.78
CA MET A 84 -15.76 -4.83 -17.44
C MET A 84 -15.63 -6.03 -18.38
N MET A 85 -15.36 -5.80 -19.67
CA MET A 85 -15.03 -6.90 -20.61
C MET A 85 -13.76 -7.65 -20.19
N LEU A 86 -12.75 -6.96 -19.64
CA LEU A 86 -11.55 -7.60 -19.08
C LEU A 86 -11.80 -8.34 -17.76
N SER A 87 -12.82 -7.97 -17.00
CA SER A 87 -13.17 -8.65 -15.75
C SER A 87 -13.68 -10.08 -15.97
N PHE A 88 -14.37 -10.33 -17.10
CA PHE A 88 -14.95 -11.64 -17.40
C PHE A 88 -13.91 -12.77 -17.58
N PRO A 89 -12.87 -12.62 -18.43
CA PRO A 89 -11.83 -13.66 -18.52
C PRO A 89 -11.08 -13.82 -17.20
N SER A 90 -10.82 -12.75 -16.45
CA SER A 90 -10.21 -12.83 -15.11
C SER A 90 -11.08 -13.62 -14.12
N PHE A 91 -12.39 -13.40 -14.14
CA PHE A 91 -13.36 -14.14 -13.34
C PHE A 91 -13.40 -15.62 -13.73
N LEU A 92 -13.43 -15.94 -15.03
CA LEU A 92 -13.40 -17.32 -15.50
C LEU A 92 -12.12 -18.05 -15.09
N ILE A 93 -10.95 -17.41 -15.25
CA ILE A 93 -9.67 -17.97 -14.81
C ILE A 93 -9.67 -18.19 -13.29
N PHE A 94 -10.21 -17.25 -12.53
CA PHE A 94 -10.34 -17.39 -11.08
C PHE A 94 -11.26 -18.58 -10.70
N LEU A 95 -12.41 -18.74 -11.35
CA LEU A 95 -13.30 -19.88 -11.10
C LEU A 95 -12.67 -21.22 -11.47
N LEU A 96 -11.94 -21.28 -12.58
CA LEU A 96 -11.24 -22.49 -13.02
C LEU A 96 -10.12 -22.89 -12.05
N THR A 97 -9.44 -21.91 -11.46
CA THR A 97 -8.34 -22.14 -10.51
C THR A 97 -8.81 -22.31 -9.06
N ALA A 98 -10.03 -21.90 -8.72
CA ALA A 98 -10.59 -21.96 -7.37
C ALA A 98 -10.57 -23.37 -6.73
N PRO A 99 -10.95 -24.47 -7.43
CA PRO A 99 -10.86 -25.81 -6.86
C PRO A 99 -9.44 -26.17 -6.44
N LEU A 100 -8.46 -25.93 -7.33
CA LEU A 100 -7.05 -26.18 -7.05
C LEU A 100 -6.55 -25.31 -5.89
N ALA A 101 -6.90 -24.03 -5.88
CA ALA A 101 -6.50 -23.14 -4.79
C ALA A 101 -7.11 -23.55 -3.44
N SER A 102 -8.37 -24.00 -3.42
CA SER A 102 -9.06 -24.40 -2.19
C SER A 102 -8.39 -25.59 -1.50
N THR A 103 -7.83 -26.53 -2.27
CA THR A 103 -7.16 -27.72 -1.72
C THR A 103 -5.79 -27.41 -1.12
N VAL A 104 -5.11 -26.35 -1.58
CA VAL A 104 -3.76 -25.97 -1.08
C VAL A 104 -3.74 -25.77 0.44
N ILE A 105 -4.74 -25.09 0.99
CA ILE A 105 -4.85 -24.79 2.43
C ILE A 105 -6.10 -25.39 3.07
N SER A 106 -6.76 -26.33 2.39
CA SER A 106 -8.01 -26.97 2.84
C SER A 106 -9.13 -25.98 3.20
N ALA A 107 -9.27 -24.91 2.40
CA ALA A 107 -10.32 -23.91 2.57
C ALA A 107 -11.63 -24.33 1.88
N LYS A 108 -12.76 -23.84 2.40
CA LYS A 108 -14.07 -24.11 1.79
C LYS A 108 -14.15 -23.47 0.39
N LEU A 109 -14.43 -24.28 -0.62
CA LEU A 109 -14.55 -23.83 -2.03
C LEU A 109 -15.60 -22.70 -2.20
N PHE A 110 -16.70 -22.76 -1.45
CA PHE A 110 -17.74 -21.73 -1.45
C PHE A 110 -17.19 -20.31 -1.20
N LEU A 111 -16.15 -20.16 -0.37
CA LEU A 111 -15.55 -18.85 -0.08
C LEU A 111 -14.87 -18.22 -1.30
N PHE A 112 -14.31 -19.05 -2.19
CA PHE A 112 -13.73 -18.59 -3.46
C PHE A 112 -14.83 -18.09 -4.39
N TYR A 113 -15.93 -18.81 -4.50
CA TYR A 113 -17.07 -18.36 -5.31
C TYR A 113 -17.67 -17.07 -4.74
N LEU A 114 -17.78 -16.95 -3.42
CA LEU A 114 -18.25 -15.72 -2.79
C LEU A 114 -17.32 -14.53 -3.08
N ILE A 115 -16.01 -14.66 -2.87
CA ILE A 115 -15.07 -13.55 -3.09
C ILE A 115 -14.92 -13.17 -4.57
N SER A 116 -15.19 -14.09 -5.50
CA SER A 116 -15.09 -13.83 -6.94
C SER A 116 -16.01 -12.70 -7.43
N ILE A 117 -17.10 -12.41 -6.71
CA ILE A 117 -17.98 -11.26 -6.97
C ILE A 117 -17.21 -9.94 -6.89
N GLN A 118 -16.21 -9.86 -6.00
CA GLN A 118 -15.37 -8.66 -5.85
C GLN A 118 -14.57 -8.35 -7.12
N ILE A 119 -14.31 -9.33 -8.01
CA ILE A 119 -13.58 -9.10 -9.27
C ILE A 119 -14.32 -8.03 -10.09
N PHE A 120 -15.63 -8.20 -10.31
CA PHE A 120 -16.42 -7.23 -11.08
C PHE A 120 -16.46 -5.86 -10.40
N LEU A 121 -16.64 -5.83 -9.08
CA LEU A 121 -16.70 -4.58 -8.33
C LEU A 121 -15.38 -3.82 -8.34
N ILE A 122 -14.24 -4.51 -8.24
CA ILE A 122 -12.94 -3.84 -8.27
C ILE A 122 -12.63 -3.30 -9.67
N TYR A 123 -12.93 -4.05 -10.74
CA TYR A 123 -12.78 -3.55 -12.12
C TYR A 123 -13.66 -2.33 -12.41
N LEU A 124 -14.87 -2.31 -11.86
CA LEU A 124 -15.75 -1.15 -11.94
C LEU A 124 -15.18 0.03 -11.13
N SER A 125 -14.75 -0.22 -9.90
CA SER A 125 -14.15 0.79 -9.01
C SER A 125 -12.93 1.44 -9.64
N THR A 126 -11.95 0.65 -10.12
CA THR A 126 -10.73 1.18 -10.74
C THR A 126 -11.03 2.01 -11.98
N SER A 127 -12.08 1.67 -12.74
CA SER A 127 -12.54 2.46 -13.87
C SER A 127 -13.10 3.81 -13.43
N LEU A 128 -13.98 3.81 -12.44
CA LEU A 128 -14.60 5.03 -11.91
C LEU A 128 -13.57 5.94 -11.25
N GLU A 129 -12.65 5.38 -10.46
CA GLU A 129 -11.51 6.06 -9.85
C GLU A 129 -10.66 6.77 -10.90
N SER A 130 -10.38 6.10 -12.02
CA SER A 130 -9.59 6.67 -13.12
C SER A 130 -10.25 7.90 -13.76
N LEU A 131 -11.58 7.86 -13.90
CA LEU A 131 -12.38 8.95 -14.44
C LEU A 131 -12.49 10.12 -13.44
N ALA A 132 -12.70 9.79 -12.16
CA ALA A 132 -12.68 10.75 -11.07
C ALA A 132 -11.32 11.46 -10.97
N LEU A 133 -10.22 10.70 -10.99
CA LEU A 133 -8.86 11.22 -10.96
C LEU A 133 -8.57 12.20 -12.11
N ALA A 134 -9.11 11.95 -13.31
CA ALA A 134 -8.83 12.76 -14.48
C ALA A 134 -9.46 14.17 -14.43
N LYS A 135 -10.71 14.28 -13.92
CA LYS A 135 -11.49 15.55 -13.96
C LYS A 135 -11.83 16.11 -12.58
N GLN A 136 -12.07 15.27 -11.58
CA GLN A 136 -12.57 15.66 -10.26
C GLN A 136 -11.88 14.87 -9.13
N PRO A 137 -10.58 15.09 -8.87
CA PRO A 137 -9.79 14.24 -7.97
C PRO A 137 -10.27 14.22 -6.51
N TYR A 138 -11.04 15.22 -6.08
CA TYR A 138 -11.62 15.25 -4.73
C TYR A 138 -12.63 14.11 -4.50
N LEU A 139 -13.24 13.58 -5.57
CA LEU A 139 -14.16 12.45 -5.48
C LEU A 139 -13.47 11.19 -4.94
N LEU A 140 -12.15 11.07 -5.14
CA LEU A 140 -11.36 9.96 -4.60
C LEU A 140 -11.38 9.93 -3.06
N GLY A 141 -11.49 11.09 -2.40
CA GLY A 141 -11.65 11.08 -0.94
C GLY A 141 -13.04 10.60 -0.52
N TYR A 142 -14.08 11.03 -1.22
CA TYR A 142 -15.46 10.61 -0.92
C TYR A 142 -15.67 9.11 -1.14
N GLU A 143 -15.04 8.52 -2.16
CA GLU A 143 -15.11 7.07 -2.39
C GLU A 143 -14.47 6.29 -1.22
N ILE A 144 -13.32 6.76 -0.71
CA ILE A 144 -12.59 6.12 0.39
C ILE A 144 -13.42 6.23 1.67
N ILE A 145 -13.96 7.42 1.97
CA ILE A 145 -14.82 7.61 3.15
C ILE A 145 -16.07 6.74 3.05
N SER A 146 -16.71 6.68 1.88
CA SER A 146 -17.89 5.83 1.63
C SER A 146 -17.57 4.35 1.87
N PHE A 147 -16.47 3.85 1.30
CA PHE A 147 -16.04 2.46 1.47
C PHE A 147 -15.76 2.13 2.94
N GLU A 148 -15.00 2.97 3.62
CA GLU A 148 -14.57 2.76 5.01
C GLU A 148 -15.74 2.81 5.99
N LEU A 149 -16.64 3.79 5.84
CA LEU A 149 -17.84 3.88 6.67
C LEU A 149 -18.75 2.68 6.46
N ALA A 150 -19.04 2.32 5.20
CA ALA A 150 -19.88 1.16 4.89
C ALA A 150 -19.27 -0.12 5.47
N LYS A 151 -17.96 -0.34 5.29
CA LYS A 151 -17.23 -1.49 5.81
C LYS A 151 -17.34 -1.61 7.33
N VAL A 152 -17.08 -0.54 8.08
CA VAL A 152 -17.14 -0.56 9.56
C VAL A 152 -18.57 -0.70 10.07
N VAL A 153 -19.53 0.02 9.49
CA VAL A 153 -20.95 -0.05 9.91
C VAL A 153 -21.51 -1.44 9.65
N LEU A 154 -21.31 -2.00 8.46
CA LEU A 154 -21.78 -3.34 8.11
C LEU A 154 -21.12 -4.43 8.95
N ALA A 155 -19.81 -4.32 9.22
CA ALA A 155 -19.14 -5.23 10.14
C ALA A 155 -19.73 -5.19 11.55
N SER A 156 -20.07 -3.99 12.04
CA SER A 156 -20.65 -3.79 13.36
C SER A 156 -22.08 -4.34 13.46
N VAL A 157 -22.90 -4.11 12.43
CA VAL A 157 -24.25 -4.68 12.35
C VAL A 157 -24.17 -6.19 12.32
N LEU A 158 -23.33 -6.76 11.45
CA LEU A 158 -23.17 -8.20 11.33
C LEU A 158 -22.64 -8.83 12.61
N PHE A 159 -21.75 -8.14 13.34
CA PHE A 159 -21.29 -8.57 14.66
C PHE A 159 -22.44 -8.73 15.67
N ILE A 160 -23.42 -7.82 15.65
CA ILE A 160 -24.56 -7.84 16.57
C ILE A 160 -25.61 -8.88 16.15
N THR A 161 -25.90 -9.00 14.85
CA THR A 161 -27.02 -9.82 14.36
C THR A 161 -26.64 -11.26 14.06
N SER A 162 -25.35 -11.54 13.82
CA SER A 162 -24.86 -12.85 13.43
C SER A 162 -23.51 -13.10 14.08
N ASN A 163 -23.23 -14.31 14.57
CA ASN A 163 -21.86 -14.63 14.99
C ASN A 163 -20.92 -14.37 13.81
N LEU A 164 -19.93 -13.49 13.98
CA LEU A 164 -19.11 -12.97 12.89
C LEU A 164 -18.27 -14.11 12.30
N LYS A 165 -18.71 -14.64 11.15
CA LYS A 165 -18.04 -15.69 10.40
C LYS A 165 -17.26 -15.10 9.22
N LEU A 166 -16.32 -15.87 8.69
CA LEU A 166 -15.52 -15.48 7.53
C LEU A 166 -16.39 -15.11 6.30
N GLU A 167 -17.49 -15.82 6.09
CA GLU A 167 -18.47 -15.54 5.03
C GLU A 167 -19.04 -14.11 5.15
N ASN A 168 -19.36 -13.69 6.37
CA ASN A 168 -19.87 -12.34 6.65
C ASN A 168 -18.82 -11.26 6.41
N VAL A 169 -17.54 -11.54 6.68
CA VAL A 169 -16.43 -10.62 6.39
C VAL A 169 -16.33 -10.38 4.88
N ILE A 170 -16.37 -11.46 4.08
CA ILE A 170 -16.32 -11.35 2.62
C ILE A 170 -17.53 -10.59 2.08
N SER A 171 -18.73 -10.90 2.57
CA SER A 171 -19.97 -10.18 2.20
C SER A 171 -19.92 -8.70 2.59
N THR A 172 -19.36 -8.36 3.76
CA THR A 172 -19.15 -6.98 4.20
C THR A 172 -18.30 -6.21 3.20
N LEU A 173 -17.21 -6.81 2.73
CA LEU A 173 -16.32 -6.19 1.75
C LEU A 173 -16.97 -6.05 0.38
N ILE A 174 -17.76 -7.04 -0.06
CA ILE A 174 -18.55 -6.95 -1.30
C ILE A 174 -19.51 -5.76 -1.23
N LEU A 175 -20.26 -5.64 -0.14
CA LEU A 175 -21.19 -4.53 0.05
C LEU A 175 -20.47 -3.19 0.18
N ALA A 176 -19.33 -3.13 0.86
CA ALA A 176 -18.52 -1.92 0.93
C ALA A 176 -18.03 -1.47 -0.46
N TYR A 177 -17.50 -2.39 -1.28
CA TYR A 177 -17.13 -2.08 -2.66
C TYR A 177 -18.32 -1.65 -3.51
N LEU A 178 -19.49 -2.28 -3.31
CA LEU A 178 -20.71 -1.87 -3.99
C LEU A 178 -21.09 -0.43 -3.62
N THR A 179 -21.06 -0.06 -2.34
CA THR A 179 -21.34 1.32 -1.91
C THR A 179 -20.35 2.31 -2.50
N GLN A 180 -19.05 1.98 -2.56
CA GLN A 180 -18.03 2.79 -3.20
C GLN A 180 -18.35 3.04 -4.68
N CYS A 181 -18.68 1.98 -5.43
CA CYS A 181 -19.04 2.07 -6.85
C CYS A 181 -20.29 2.92 -7.06
N LEU A 182 -21.34 2.73 -6.23
CA LEU A 182 -22.58 3.49 -6.30
C LEU A 182 -22.35 4.99 -6.02
N THR A 183 -21.52 5.32 -5.03
CA THR A 183 -21.15 6.69 -4.70
C THR A 183 -20.48 7.38 -5.89
N LEU A 184 -19.48 6.73 -6.51
CA LEU A 184 -18.80 7.29 -7.68
C LEU A 184 -19.71 7.40 -8.90
N LEU A 185 -20.51 6.37 -9.19
CA LEU A 185 -21.49 6.40 -10.27
C LEU A 185 -22.49 7.55 -10.07
N PHE A 186 -22.96 7.77 -8.85
CA PHE A 186 -23.85 8.88 -8.53
C PHE A 186 -23.20 10.23 -8.82
N PHE A 187 -21.95 10.45 -8.40
CA PHE A 187 -21.25 11.71 -8.66
C PHE A 187 -20.89 11.92 -10.13
N LEU A 188 -20.51 10.85 -10.83
CA LEU A 188 -20.10 10.88 -12.24
C LEU A 188 -21.27 10.73 -13.22
N ARG A 189 -22.52 10.53 -12.74
CA ARG A 189 -23.70 10.26 -13.59
C ARG A 189 -23.87 11.21 -14.77
N LYS A 190 -23.58 12.50 -14.56
CA LYS A 190 -23.74 13.53 -15.59
C LYS A 190 -22.74 13.35 -16.73
N GLU A 191 -21.55 12.83 -16.43
CA GLU A 191 -20.53 12.58 -17.44
C GLU A 191 -20.95 11.42 -18.36
N PHE A 192 -21.63 10.40 -17.84
CA PHE A 192 -22.13 9.28 -18.64
C PHE A 192 -23.38 9.62 -19.47
N MET A 193 -24.15 10.61 -19.07
CA MET A 193 -25.36 11.07 -19.79
C MET A 193 -25.02 12.03 -20.95
N ASN A 194 -23.75 12.39 -21.14
CA ASN A 194 -23.33 13.22 -22.27
C ASN A 194 -23.59 12.49 -23.59
N LYS A 195 -24.20 13.20 -24.56
CA LYS A 195 -24.52 12.64 -25.89
C LYS A 195 -23.28 12.32 -26.73
N GLU A 196 -22.14 12.95 -26.42
CA GLU A 196 -20.85 12.72 -27.08
C GLU A 196 -20.17 11.41 -26.63
N GLU A 197 -20.62 10.81 -25.52
CA GLU A 197 -20.09 9.55 -25.02
C GLU A 197 -20.60 8.38 -25.86
N ASN A 198 -19.74 7.95 -26.78
CA ASN A 198 -19.96 6.81 -27.67
C ASN A 198 -18.86 5.75 -27.52
N LEU A 199 -19.21 4.51 -27.85
CA LEU A 199 -18.26 3.41 -27.91
C LEU A 199 -17.35 3.59 -29.13
N ASN A 200 -16.18 4.19 -28.91
CA ASN A 200 -15.17 4.33 -29.96
C ASN A 200 -14.22 3.12 -29.95
N TRP A 201 -14.56 2.13 -30.77
CA TRP A 201 -13.77 0.89 -30.90
C TRP A 201 -12.32 1.13 -31.31
N ASN A 202 -12.03 2.17 -32.10
CA ASN A 202 -10.67 2.49 -32.52
C ASN A 202 -9.79 2.92 -31.34
N ILE A 203 -10.35 3.70 -30.40
CA ILE A 203 -9.64 4.11 -29.18
C ILE A 203 -9.42 2.89 -28.27
N GLN A 204 -10.44 2.06 -28.09
CA GLN A 204 -10.33 0.85 -27.26
C GLN A 204 -9.28 -0.11 -27.83
N LYS A 205 -9.30 -0.37 -29.14
CA LYS A 205 -8.29 -1.15 -29.85
C LYS A 205 -6.88 -0.58 -29.61
N LYS A 206 -6.71 0.74 -29.69
CA LYS A 206 -5.44 1.41 -29.38
C LYS A 206 -4.98 1.18 -27.94
N TRP A 207 -5.89 1.20 -26.96
CA TRP A 207 -5.53 0.89 -25.58
C TRP A 207 -5.03 -0.55 -25.44
N PHE A 208 -5.75 -1.51 -26.03
CA PHE A 208 -5.36 -2.93 -26.03
C PHE A 208 -3.99 -3.16 -26.65
N PHE A 209 -3.68 -2.55 -27.81
CA PHE A 209 -2.34 -2.66 -28.42
C PHE A 209 -1.22 -2.06 -27.56
N ASN A 210 -1.56 -1.08 -26.72
CA ASN A 210 -0.59 -0.40 -25.86
C ASN A 210 -0.65 -0.88 -24.40
N ILE A 211 -1.29 -2.02 -24.11
CA ILE A 211 -1.35 -2.63 -22.77
C ILE A 211 0.03 -3.05 -22.26
N TRP A 212 0.98 -3.34 -23.15
CA TRP A 212 2.33 -3.76 -22.78
C TRP A 212 3.06 -2.76 -21.88
N LEU A 213 2.79 -1.45 -22.03
CA LEU A 213 3.45 -0.40 -21.25
C LEU A 213 2.98 -0.34 -19.79
N PRO A 214 1.68 -0.22 -19.47
CA PRO A 214 1.22 -0.35 -18.09
C PRO A 214 1.52 -1.73 -17.50
N LEU A 215 1.45 -2.80 -18.30
CA LEU A 215 1.89 -4.13 -17.85
C LEU A 215 3.34 -4.11 -17.39
N PHE A 216 4.27 -3.65 -18.24
CA PHE A 216 5.70 -3.66 -17.92
C PHE A 216 6.04 -2.92 -16.62
N ASN A 217 5.33 -1.82 -16.34
CA ASN A 217 5.52 -1.01 -15.14
C ASN A 217 4.90 -1.64 -13.88
N SER A 218 3.75 -2.30 -14.01
CA SER A 218 3.02 -2.88 -12.86
C SER A 218 3.42 -4.33 -12.57
N PHE A 219 4.01 -5.04 -13.52
CA PHE A 219 4.33 -6.46 -13.41
C PHE A 219 5.42 -6.80 -12.36
N PRO A 220 6.41 -5.95 -12.02
CA PRO A 220 7.25 -6.21 -10.86
C PRO A 220 6.45 -6.38 -9.56
N ALA A 221 5.43 -5.55 -9.32
CA ALA A 221 4.60 -5.67 -8.13
C ALA A 221 3.81 -6.99 -8.10
N PHE A 222 3.33 -7.45 -9.27
CA PHE A 222 2.65 -8.73 -9.44
C PHE A 222 3.54 -9.92 -9.06
N ILE A 223 4.79 -9.94 -9.57
CA ILE A 223 5.77 -11.00 -9.23
C ILE A 223 6.12 -10.95 -7.75
N GLY A 224 6.24 -9.74 -7.19
CA GLY A 224 6.63 -9.53 -5.79
C GLY A 224 5.67 -10.16 -4.76
N GLY A 225 4.40 -10.40 -5.11
CA GLY A 225 3.44 -11.07 -4.21
C GLY A 225 3.51 -12.60 -4.23
N LEU A 226 4.27 -13.21 -5.15
CA LEU A 226 4.28 -14.67 -5.32
C LEU A 226 5.00 -15.38 -4.17
N ASP A 227 5.76 -14.65 -3.37
CA ASP A 227 6.44 -15.14 -2.17
C ASP A 227 5.47 -15.70 -1.14
N LEU A 228 4.35 -15.02 -0.90
CA LEU A 228 3.29 -15.47 -0.01
C LEU A 228 2.50 -16.63 -0.62
N PHE A 229 2.42 -16.71 -1.95
CA PHE A 229 1.84 -17.88 -2.61
C PHE A 229 2.72 -19.12 -2.42
N ILE A 230 4.04 -18.98 -2.59
CA ILE A 230 5.02 -20.05 -2.30
C ILE A 230 4.91 -20.48 -0.83
N LEU A 231 4.86 -19.52 0.10
CA LEU A 231 4.68 -19.81 1.52
C LEU A 231 3.42 -20.64 1.78
N ALA A 232 2.28 -20.26 1.19
CA ALA A 232 1.01 -20.96 1.33
C ALA A 232 1.07 -22.39 0.76
N VAL A 233 1.63 -22.56 -0.44
CA VAL A 233 1.73 -23.84 -1.14
C VAL A 233 2.64 -24.82 -0.40
N LEU A 234 3.80 -24.34 0.06
CA LEU A 234 4.77 -25.20 0.76
C LEU A 234 4.27 -25.58 2.17
N THR A 235 3.70 -24.63 2.90
CA THR A 235 3.22 -24.90 4.27
C THR A 235 1.87 -25.62 4.31
N LYS A 236 1.08 -25.57 3.22
CA LYS A 236 -0.30 -26.08 3.15
C LYS A 236 -1.18 -25.60 4.31
N SER A 237 -0.91 -24.42 4.84
CA SER A 237 -1.55 -23.90 6.04
C SER A 237 -1.86 -22.42 5.89
N ALA A 238 -3.07 -22.03 6.26
CA ALA A 238 -3.49 -20.64 6.28
C ALA A 238 -2.86 -19.86 7.45
N VAL A 239 -2.42 -20.56 8.51
CA VAL A 239 -1.90 -19.97 9.74
C VAL A 239 -0.58 -19.22 9.50
N SER A 240 0.28 -19.71 8.60
CA SER A 240 1.53 -19.02 8.23
C SER A 240 1.25 -17.65 7.63
N LEU A 241 0.24 -17.55 6.76
CA LEU A 241 -0.23 -16.28 6.19
C LEU A 241 -0.85 -15.37 7.23
N ALA A 242 -1.61 -15.92 8.19
CA ALA A 242 -2.22 -15.15 9.26
C ALA A 242 -1.17 -14.41 10.09
N PHE A 243 -0.14 -15.12 10.57
CA PHE A 243 0.96 -14.52 11.32
C PHE A 243 1.71 -13.47 10.50
N TYR A 244 2.04 -13.79 9.24
CA TYR A 244 2.74 -12.84 8.37
C TYR A 244 1.91 -11.55 8.15
N LYS A 245 0.63 -11.69 7.81
CA LYS A 245 -0.22 -10.56 7.42
C LYS A 245 -0.65 -9.67 8.58
N VAL A 246 -0.84 -10.24 9.77
CA VAL A 246 -1.10 -9.43 10.97
C VAL A 246 0.10 -8.53 11.26
N ALA A 247 1.32 -9.06 11.30
CA ALA A 247 2.53 -8.24 11.48
C ALA A 247 2.74 -7.24 10.34
N PHE A 248 2.50 -7.66 9.10
CA PHE A 248 2.58 -6.80 7.92
C PHE A 248 1.64 -5.59 8.01
N SER A 249 0.40 -5.77 8.50
CA SER A 249 -0.60 -4.70 8.61
C SER A 249 -0.14 -3.53 9.49
N ILE A 250 0.65 -3.82 10.53
CA ILE A 250 1.26 -2.80 11.39
C ILE A 250 2.52 -2.22 10.73
N ALA A 251 3.39 -3.08 10.19
CA ALA A 251 4.64 -2.62 9.57
C ALA A 251 4.41 -1.69 8.37
N THR A 252 3.33 -1.89 7.60
CA THR A 252 2.96 -1.01 6.48
C THR A 252 2.70 0.44 6.89
N VAL A 253 2.32 0.68 8.15
CA VAL A 253 2.07 2.04 8.66
C VAL A 253 3.32 2.91 8.54
N ILE A 254 4.51 2.31 8.68
CA ILE A 254 5.80 3.01 8.53
C ILE A 254 5.94 3.59 7.12
N SER A 255 5.50 2.87 6.08
CA SER A 255 5.56 3.35 4.70
C SER A 255 4.62 4.52 4.40
N HIS A 256 3.62 4.81 5.25
CA HIS A 256 2.81 6.02 5.08
C HIS A 256 3.61 7.31 5.28
N SER A 257 4.78 7.25 5.93
CA SER A 257 5.72 8.38 5.99
C SER A 257 6.22 8.81 4.60
N LEU A 258 6.17 7.97 3.55
CA LEU A 258 6.47 8.36 2.17
C LEU A 258 5.56 9.48 1.64
N SER A 259 4.41 9.72 2.28
CA SER A 259 3.58 10.88 1.94
C SER A 259 4.33 12.21 2.08
N THR A 260 5.35 12.29 2.96
CA THR A 260 6.20 13.47 3.14
C THR A 260 7.19 13.69 2.00
N THR A 261 7.34 12.71 1.08
CA THR A 261 8.34 12.74 0.00
C THR A 261 7.73 12.95 -1.38
N ILE A 262 6.40 13.03 -1.49
CA ILE A 262 5.66 13.12 -2.77
C ILE A 262 6.14 14.29 -3.66
N GLY A 263 6.62 15.38 -3.04
CA GLY A 263 7.12 16.55 -3.76
C GLY A 263 8.49 16.37 -4.42
N LEU A 264 9.27 15.37 -4.02
CA LEU A 264 10.65 15.18 -4.46
C LEU A 264 10.74 14.90 -5.96
N TYR A 265 10.02 13.89 -6.44
CA TYR A 265 10.09 13.47 -7.84
C TYR A 265 9.73 14.60 -8.81
N PRO A 266 8.59 15.34 -8.66
CA PRO A 266 8.29 16.51 -9.50
C PRO A 266 9.32 17.62 -9.40
N ASN A 267 9.95 17.82 -8.24
CA ASN A 267 10.96 18.85 -8.05
C ASN A 267 12.24 18.52 -8.83
N LEU A 268 12.71 17.27 -8.75
CA LEU A 268 13.89 16.80 -9.50
C LEU A 268 13.70 16.90 -11.02
N LEU A 269 12.51 16.58 -11.53
CA LEU A 269 12.19 16.73 -12.96
C LEU A 269 12.35 18.18 -13.45
N LYS A 270 11.97 19.15 -12.59
CA LYS A 270 12.06 20.60 -12.85
C LYS A 270 13.49 21.15 -12.70
N GLY A 271 14.46 20.32 -12.34
CA GLY A 271 15.84 20.74 -12.09
C GLY A 271 16.18 20.96 -10.63
N GLY A 272 15.35 20.46 -9.70
CA GLY A 272 15.66 20.36 -8.28
C GLY A 272 16.99 19.66 -8.05
N GLY A 273 17.66 20.03 -6.97
CA GLY A 273 19.04 19.68 -6.73
C GLY A 273 19.25 18.85 -5.47
N ARG A 274 20.52 18.70 -5.13
CA ARG A 274 21.00 17.96 -3.96
C ARG A 274 20.28 18.32 -2.66
N LYS A 275 20.10 19.61 -2.38
CA LYS A 275 19.48 20.08 -1.12
C LYS A 275 18.05 19.58 -0.96
N ASP A 276 17.30 19.51 -2.05
CA ASP A 276 15.91 19.02 -2.03
C ASP A 276 15.84 17.55 -1.61
N ILE A 277 16.82 16.73 -2.04
CA ILE A 277 16.95 15.32 -1.64
C ILE A 277 17.26 15.24 -0.14
N GLU A 278 18.25 16.00 0.33
CA GLU A 278 18.71 15.98 1.72
C GLU A 278 17.60 16.44 2.69
N GLU A 279 16.86 17.49 2.34
CA GLU A 279 15.71 17.98 3.12
C GLU A 279 14.56 16.97 3.12
N THR A 280 14.27 16.33 1.98
CA THR A 280 13.23 15.30 1.88
C THR A 280 13.56 14.08 2.74
N LEU A 281 14.80 13.58 2.65
CA LEU A 281 15.26 12.46 3.48
C LEU A 281 15.15 12.81 4.96
N ASN A 282 15.55 14.03 5.33
CA ASN A 282 15.42 14.50 6.70
C ASN A 282 13.96 14.49 7.18
N PHE A 283 13.05 15.07 6.39
CA PHE A 283 11.64 15.17 6.76
C PHE A 283 10.97 13.78 6.87
N PHE A 284 11.30 12.86 5.97
CA PHE A 284 10.89 11.46 6.05
C PHE A 284 11.35 10.79 7.35
N LEU A 285 12.64 10.94 7.71
CA LEU A 285 13.23 10.26 8.86
C LEU A 285 12.64 10.72 10.22
N ILE A 286 12.15 11.97 10.32
CA ILE A 286 11.46 12.48 11.52
C ILE A 286 10.24 11.60 11.88
N PHE A 287 9.54 11.04 10.89
CA PHE A 287 8.37 10.20 11.14
C PHE A 287 8.71 8.71 11.07
N ALA A 288 9.52 8.29 10.11
CA ALA A 288 9.77 6.88 9.89
C ALA A 288 10.52 6.23 11.07
N ILE A 289 11.49 6.93 11.66
CA ILE A 289 12.31 6.42 12.77
C ILE A 289 11.49 6.12 14.04
N PRO A 290 10.73 7.06 14.63
CA PRO A 290 9.95 6.76 15.83
C PRO A 290 8.86 5.70 15.55
N MET A 291 8.28 5.67 14.34
CA MET A 291 7.32 4.62 13.97
C MET A 291 7.98 3.24 13.96
N THR A 292 9.19 3.11 13.43
CA THR A 292 9.97 1.86 13.46
C THR A 292 10.28 1.44 14.89
N PHE A 293 10.78 2.35 15.73
CA PHE A 293 11.07 2.05 17.14
C PHE A 293 9.79 1.65 17.90
N GLY A 294 8.70 2.39 17.75
CA GLY A 294 7.42 2.07 18.35
C GLY A 294 6.94 0.68 17.96
N ALA A 295 6.93 0.35 16.66
CA ALA A 295 6.52 -0.97 16.17
C ALA A 295 7.41 -2.11 16.69
N VAL A 296 8.72 -1.91 16.80
CA VAL A 296 9.66 -2.91 17.33
C VAL A 296 9.43 -3.16 18.82
N PHE A 297 9.40 -2.10 19.62
CA PHE A 297 9.37 -2.23 21.09
C PHE A 297 7.97 -2.49 21.65
N LEU A 298 6.92 -2.07 20.95
CA LEU A 298 5.53 -2.39 21.28
C LEU A 298 5.00 -3.57 20.46
N ALA A 299 5.85 -4.39 19.83
CA ALA A 299 5.41 -5.46 18.95
C ALA A 299 4.39 -6.40 19.61
N LYS A 300 4.72 -6.93 20.80
CA LYS A 300 3.79 -7.77 21.58
C LYS A 300 2.48 -7.07 21.94
N PRO A 301 2.48 -5.92 22.64
CA PRO A 301 1.23 -5.27 23.05
C PRO A 301 0.40 -4.79 21.86
N ILE A 302 1.01 -4.38 20.74
CA ILE A 302 0.28 -4.04 19.51
C ILE A 302 -0.39 -5.28 18.93
N LEU A 303 0.32 -6.40 18.82
CA LEU A 303 -0.25 -7.63 18.28
C LEU A 303 -1.33 -8.22 19.18
N HIS A 304 -1.18 -8.08 20.49
CA HIS A 304 -2.20 -8.43 21.47
C HIS A 304 -3.52 -7.68 21.22
N ILE A 305 -3.50 -6.43 20.70
CA ILE A 305 -4.72 -5.68 20.36
C ILE A 305 -5.60 -6.51 19.41
N PHE A 306 -5.01 -7.17 18.43
CA PHE A 306 -5.73 -8.03 17.49
C PHE A 306 -6.24 -9.29 18.17
N LYS A 307 -5.35 -10.04 18.84
CA LYS A 307 -5.68 -11.25 19.59
C LYS A 307 -4.45 -11.69 20.41
N PRO A 308 -4.59 -12.25 21.62
CA PRO A 308 -3.45 -12.72 22.40
C PRO A 308 -2.58 -13.74 21.66
N GLU A 309 -3.18 -14.62 20.86
CA GLU A 309 -2.47 -15.65 20.09
C GLU A 309 -1.58 -15.06 18.98
N TYR A 310 -1.76 -13.79 18.60
CA TYR A 310 -0.86 -13.10 17.66
C TYR A 310 0.41 -12.55 18.32
N GLU A 311 0.54 -12.59 19.65
CA GLU A 311 1.79 -12.19 20.32
C GLU A 311 3.00 -13.02 19.87
N ASP A 312 2.78 -14.29 19.51
CA ASP A 312 3.83 -15.17 18.98
C ASP A 312 4.44 -14.60 17.69
N ALA A 313 3.64 -13.90 16.88
CA ALA A 313 4.10 -13.21 15.68
C ALA A 313 4.88 -11.91 15.96
N SER A 314 5.14 -11.55 17.22
CA SER A 314 5.92 -10.35 17.56
C SER A 314 7.30 -10.33 16.91
N MET A 315 7.94 -11.50 16.77
CA MET A 315 9.22 -11.63 16.05
C MET A 315 9.09 -11.16 14.59
N LEU A 316 8.00 -11.47 13.90
CA LEU A 316 7.77 -10.99 12.52
C LEU A 316 7.71 -9.46 12.49
N LEU A 317 6.97 -8.83 13.39
CA LEU A 317 6.83 -7.38 13.43
C LEU A 317 8.16 -6.68 13.78
N VAL A 318 8.93 -7.22 14.72
CA VAL A 318 10.26 -6.71 15.09
C VAL A 318 11.20 -6.64 13.89
N PHE A 319 11.18 -7.63 13.00
CA PHE A 319 12.03 -7.64 11.80
C PHE A 319 11.40 -6.94 10.59
N MET A 320 10.07 -6.98 10.45
CA MET A 320 9.35 -6.27 9.39
C MET A 320 9.45 -4.74 9.55
N ALA A 321 9.41 -4.20 10.76
CA ALA A 321 9.43 -2.75 10.95
C ALA A 321 10.69 -2.07 10.36
N PRO A 322 11.92 -2.53 10.64
CA PRO A 322 13.12 -2.05 9.96
C PRO A 322 13.15 -2.34 8.46
N GLN A 323 12.61 -3.48 8.03
CA GLN A 323 12.49 -3.81 6.61
C GLN A 323 11.63 -2.77 5.87
N PHE A 324 10.50 -2.36 6.44
CA PHE A 324 9.61 -1.36 5.84
C PHE A 324 10.24 0.03 5.80
N LEU A 325 11.05 0.41 6.79
CA LEU A 325 11.88 1.62 6.74
C LEU A 325 12.86 1.55 5.56
N LEU A 326 13.55 0.42 5.38
CA LEU A 326 14.50 0.19 4.29
C LEU A 326 13.83 0.21 2.92
N LYS A 327 12.66 -0.43 2.77
CA LYS A 327 11.85 -0.38 1.54
C LYS A 327 11.41 1.05 1.21
N SER A 328 11.06 1.83 2.22
CA SER A 328 10.64 3.22 2.04
C SER A 328 11.83 4.10 1.60
N LEU A 329 13.01 3.96 2.21
CA LEU A 329 14.23 4.63 1.73
C LEU A 329 14.58 4.24 0.28
N THR A 330 14.43 2.96 -0.05
CA THR A 330 14.63 2.43 -1.41
C THR A 330 13.70 3.12 -2.41
N HIS A 331 12.45 3.39 -2.03
CA HIS A 331 11.50 4.13 -2.86
C HIS A 331 11.97 5.56 -3.14
N ILE A 332 12.42 6.28 -2.10
CA ILE A 332 12.98 7.64 -2.24
C ILE A 332 14.19 7.64 -3.17
N PHE A 333 15.09 6.66 -3.05
CA PHE A 333 16.23 6.54 -3.97
C PHE A 333 15.78 6.22 -5.40
N GLY A 334 14.72 5.43 -5.57
CA GLY A 334 14.04 5.25 -6.85
C GLY A 334 13.57 6.56 -7.46
N ASP A 335 12.92 7.42 -6.67
CA ASP A 335 12.48 8.75 -7.10
C ASP A 335 13.66 9.63 -7.55
N VAL A 336 14.80 9.54 -6.86
CA VAL A 336 16.03 10.25 -7.26
C VAL A 336 16.59 9.71 -8.59
N ILE A 337 16.69 8.38 -8.72
CA ILE A 337 17.24 7.72 -9.91
C ILE A 337 16.42 8.10 -11.14
N VAL A 338 15.09 8.05 -11.02
CA VAL A 338 14.18 8.32 -12.12
C VAL A 338 13.98 9.82 -12.34
N GLY A 339 13.87 10.62 -11.27
CA GLY A 339 13.57 12.06 -11.36
C GLY A 339 14.71 12.92 -11.92
N VAL A 340 15.95 12.44 -11.89
CA VAL A 340 17.10 13.14 -12.48
C VAL A 340 17.31 12.79 -13.96
N GLU A 341 16.62 11.77 -14.47
CA GLU A 341 16.72 11.36 -15.87
C GLU A 341 16.15 12.44 -16.80
N LYS A 342 16.81 12.68 -17.94
CA LYS A 342 16.39 13.70 -18.92
C LYS A 342 16.23 13.12 -20.33
N VAL A 343 16.40 11.81 -20.49
CA VAL A 343 16.32 11.11 -21.78
C VAL A 343 14.97 11.30 -22.46
N ASP A 344 13.93 11.67 -21.71
CA ASP A 344 12.56 11.91 -22.15
C ASP A 344 12.20 13.39 -22.42
N LYS A 345 13.18 14.31 -22.35
CA LYS A 345 12.93 15.76 -22.58
C LYS A 345 12.90 16.21 -24.04
N GLY A 346 13.41 15.40 -24.98
CA GLY A 346 13.43 15.73 -26.42
C GLY A 346 12.23 15.14 -27.17
N GLU A 347 11.82 15.77 -28.28
CA GLU A 347 10.68 15.29 -29.11
C GLU A 347 10.98 13.96 -29.82
N ASP A 348 12.26 13.64 -30.09
CA ASP A 348 12.70 12.43 -30.78
C ASP A 348 13.48 11.47 -29.85
N THR A 349 12.80 10.90 -28.85
CA THR A 349 13.44 9.88 -28.01
C THR A 349 13.53 8.54 -28.72
N SER A 350 14.74 8.12 -29.11
CA SER A 350 14.92 6.77 -29.67
C SER A 350 14.64 5.68 -28.63
N PHE A 351 13.93 4.62 -29.04
CA PHE A 351 13.64 3.45 -28.19
C PHE A 351 14.92 2.85 -27.56
N LYS A 352 16.02 2.85 -28.31
CA LYS A 352 17.34 2.38 -27.84
C LYS A 352 17.92 3.24 -26.72
N ALA A 353 17.64 4.55 -26.72
CA ALA A 353 18.04 5.45 -25.63
C ALA A 353 17.21 5.17 -24.36
N LEU A 354 15.90 4.92 -24.49
CA LEU A 354 15.03 4.57 -23.38
C LEU A 354 15.45 3.25 -22.71
N LEU A 355 15.80 2.22 -23.48
CA LEU A 355 16.30 0.94 -22.93
C LEU A 355 17.60 1.09 -22.12
N LYS A 356 18.43 2.09 -22.43
CA LYS A 356 19.68 2.37 -21.72
C LYS A 356 19.49 3.31 -20.52
N SER A 357 18.35 3.98 -20.44
CA SER A 357 18.04 5.00 -19.43
C SER A 357 17.77 4.41 -18.05
N LYS A 358 17.80 5.27 -17.04
CA LYS A 358 17.40 4.94 -15.67
C LYS A 358 15.92 4.58 -15.56
N LEU A 359 15.07 5.11 -16.46
CA LEU A 359 13.63 4.80 -16.54
C LEU A 359 13.37 3.31 -16.82
N PHE A 360 14.23 2.67 -17.62
CA PHE A 360 14.14 1.23 -17.89
C PHE A 360 14.88 0.39 -16.83
N LYS A 361 16.05 0.85 -16.39
CA LYS A 361 16.89 0.12 -15.43
C LYS A 361 16.27 0.02 -14.04
N TRP A 362 15.47 1.00 -13.61
CA TRP A 362 14.83 0.97 -12.30
C TRP A 362 13.78 -0.15 -12.17
N PRO A 363 12.79 -0.30 -13.08
CA PRO A 363 11.93 -1.47 -13.12
C PRO A 363 12.71 -2.79 -13.21
N LEU A 364 13.78 -2.85 -14.03
CA LEU A 364 14.61 -4.04 -14.17
C LEU A 364 15.25 -4.48 -12.82
N LEU A 365 15.72 -3.52 -12.02
CA LEU A 365 16.29 -3.83 -10.71
C LEU A 365 15.24 -4.41 -9.75
N ASN A 366 13.98 -3.98 -9.85
CA ASN A 366 12.87 -4.55 -9.08
C ASN A 366 12.54 -6.00 -9.52
N TYR A 367 12.62 -6.31 -10.82
CA TYR A 367 12.52 -7.69 -11.29
C TYR A 367 13.61 -8.58 -10.68
N VAL A 368 14.87 -8.13 -10.70
CA VAL A 368 15.98 -8.88 -10.10
C VAL A 368 15.77 -9.10 -8.60
N ARG A 369 15.35 -8.06 -7.86
CA ARG A 369 15.00 -8.19 -6.43
C ARG A 369 13.94 -9.27 -6.22
N ASN A 370 12.88 -9.28 -7.03
CA ASN A 370 11.78 -10.23 -6.85
C ASN A 370 12.21 -11.66 -7.18
N ILE A 371 13.03 -11.87 -8.22
CA ILE A 371 13.59 -13.20 -8.52
C ILE A 371 14.41 -13.71 -7.33
N ILE A 372 15.29 -12.87 -6.75
CA ILE A 372 16.06 -13.22 -5.56
C ILE A 372 15.12 -13.58 -4.40
N ALA A 373 14.11 -12.76 -4.12
CA ALA A 373 13.17 -13.00 -3.04
C ALA A 373 12.41 -14.32 -3.20
N LEU A 374 11.95 -14.66 -4.41
CA LEU A 374 11.20 -15.88 -4.68
C LEU A 374 12.07 -17.14 -4.53
N ILE A 375 13.28 -17.12 -5.08
CA ILE A 375 14.23 -18.23 -4.96
C ILE A 375 14.58 -18.45 -3.48
N LEU A 376 14.94 -17.39 -2.75
CA LEU A 376 15.26 -17.49 -1.33
C LEU A 376 14.06 -17.92 -0.49
N THR A 377 12.85 -17.44 -0.82
CA THR A 377 11.62 -17.85 -0.11
C THR A 377 11.39 -19.34 -0.26
N TYR A 378 11.48 -19.86 -1.48
CA TYR A 378 11.35 -21.30 -1.73
C TYR A 378 12.39 -22.10 -0.93
N ILE A 379 13.67 -21.74 -1.03
CA ILE A 379 14.76 -22.45 -0.34
C ILE A 379 14.58 -22.40 1.18
N PHE A 380 14.37 -21.22 1.76
CA PHE A 380 14.32 -21.06 3.22
C PHE A 380 13.08 -21.72 3.82
N VAL A 381 11.90 -21.58 3.18
CA VAL A 381 10.68 -22.25 3.64
C VAL A 381 10.84 -23.76 3.54
N PHE A 382 11.36 -24.28 2.42
CA PHE A 382 11.60 -25.72 2.25
C PHE A 382 12.55 -26.28 3.33
N LEU A 383 13.67 -25.60 3.61
CA LEU A 383 14.59 -25.99 4.68
C LEU A 383 13.94 -25.96 6.06
N THR A 384 13.05 -25.01 6.32
CA THR A 384 12.33 -24.89 7.58
C THR A 384 11.40 -26.08 7.79
N LEU A 385 10.65 -26.46 6.75
CA LEU A 385 9.71 -27.59 6.80
C LEU A 385 10.41 -28.92 7.07
N ASN A 386 11.62 -29.11 6.55
CA ASN A 386 12.39 -30.34 6.78
C ASN A 386 13.06 -30.39 8.16
N ARG A 387 13.26 -29.23 8.82
CA ARG A 387 14.00 -29.14 10.08
C ARG A 387 13.12 -29.09 11.32
N PHE A 388 11.94 -28.47 11.24
CA PHE A 388 11.05 -28.25 12.38
C PHE A 388 9.79 -29.11 12.27
N SER A 389 9.59 -30.01 13.22
CA SER A 389 8.38 -30.85 13.31
C SER A 389 7.20 -30.16 14.01
N SER A 390 7.46 -29.16 14.88
CA SER A 390 6.45 -28.36 15.58
C SER A 390 6.62 -26.86 15.26
N ASN A 391 5.51 -26.10 15.31
CA ASN A 391 5.47 -24.65 15.04
C ASN A 391 6.05 -24.20 13.69
N PHE A 392 6.11 -25.09 12.71
CA PHE A 392 6.71 -24.82 11.40
C PHE A 392 6.03 -23.66 10.66
N THR A 393 4.76 -23.35 10.94
CA THR A 393 4.00 -22.29 10.26
C THR A 393 4.53 -20.90 10.56
N LEU A 394 4.85 -20.62 11.83
CA LEU A 394 5.43 -19.34 12.25
C LEU A 394 6.88 -19.20 11.76
N TYR A 395 7.69 -20.25 11.91
CA TYR A 395 9.06 -20.23 11.41
C TYR A 395 9.11 -20.14 9.88
N ALA A 396 8.18 -20.77 9.16
CA ALA A 396 8.09 -20.63 7.70
C ALA A 396 7.72 -19.20 7.29
N ALA A 397 6.79 -18.55 8.00
CA ALA A 397 6.48 -17.14 7.79
C ALA A 397 7.71 -16.26 8.04
N PHE A 398 8.49 -16.56 9.10
CA PHE A 398 9.73 -15.86 9.40
C PHE A 398 10.81 -16.10 8.33
N SER A 399 10.93 -17.32 7.80
CA SER A 399 11.83 -17.66 6.69
C SER A 399 11.49 -16.92 5.40
N CYS A 400 10.20 -16.78 5.08
CA CYS A 400 9.73 -15.93 3.98
C CYS A 400 10.07 -14.45 4.21
N LEU A 401 9.89 -13.95 5.43
CA LEU A 401 10.31 -12.61 5.82
C LEU A 401 11.83 -12.41 5.64
N LEU A 402 12.64 -13.36 6.11
CA LEU A 402 14.10 -13.30 6.01
C LEU A 402 14.57 -13.26 4.55
N ALA A 403 13.98 -14.07 3.68
CA ALA A 403 14.24 -14.04 2.24
C ALA A 403 13.95 -12.66 1.64
N ASN A 404 12.83 -12.06 2.02
CA ASN A 404 12.47 -10.71 1.59
C ASN A 404 13.41 -9.63 2.14
N ILE A 405 13.86 -9.74 3.40
CA ILE A 405 14.83 -8.80 4.00
C ILE A 405 16.16 -8.83 3.21
N ILE A 406 16.67 -10.02 2.86
CA ILE A 406 17.90 -10.15 2.07
C ILE A 406 17.73 -9.50 0.68
N ALA A 407 16.62 -9.78 0.02
CA ALA A 407 16.33 -9.22 -1.31
C ALA A 407 16.14 -7.69 -1.26
N ASP A 408 15.47 -7.18 -0.23
CA ASP A 408 15.28 -5.74 -0.03
C ASP A 408 16.59 -5.05 0.31
N PHE A 409 17.45 -5.66 1.14
CA PHE A 409 18.78 -5.13 1.43
C PHE A 409 19.65 -5.01 0.18
N PHE A 410 19.61 -6.02 -0.70
CA PHE A 410 20.26 -5.95 -2.02
C PHE A 410 19.74 -4.76 -2.84
N LEU A 411 18.42 -4.60 -2.93
CA LEU A 411 17.80 -3.50 -3.69
C LEU A 411 18.11 -2.14 -3.07
N PHE A 412 18.12 -2.02 -1.76
CA PHE A 412 18.51 -0.82 -1.03
C PHE A 412 19.96 -0.43 -1.32
N ALA A 413 20.90 -1.37 -1.20
CA ALA A 413 22.32 -1.11 -1.45
C ALA A 413 22.55 -0.64 -2.90
N LYS A 414 21.89 -1.29 -3.87
CA LYS A 414 21.97 -0.91 -5.28
C LYS A 414 21.30 0.43 -5.55
N SER A 415 20.10 0.66 -5.04
CA SER A 415 19.38 1.92 -5.22
C SER A 415 20.13 3.10 -4.61
N TYR A 416 20.66 2.96 -3.40
CA TYR A 416 21.50 3.99 -2.77
C TYR A 416 22.76 4.29 -3.60
N SER A 417 23.49 3.27 -4.03
CA SER A 417 24.68 3.46 -4.87
C SER A 417 24.34 4.14 -6.19
N THR A 418 23.26 3.72 -6.86
CA THR A 418 22.83 4.30 -8.14
C THR A 418 22.28 5.71 -7.96
N SER A 419 21.58 6.02 -6.86
CA SER A 419 21.07 7.37 -6.59
C SER A 419 22.21 8.35 -6.33
N ILE A 420 23.23 7.96 -5.55
CA ILE A 420 24.42 8.78 -5.32
C ILE A 420 25.19 9.04 -6.63
N LYS A 421 25.31 8.03 -7.49
CA LYS A 421 25.89 8.19 -8.84
C LYS A 421 25.05 9.07 -9.75
N ALA A 422 23.72 9.04 -9.60
CA ALA A 422 22.81 9.85 -10.39
C ALA A 422 22.84 11.32 -9.99
N MET A 423 22.87 11.60 -8.69
CA MET A 423 23.02 12.93 -8.11
C MET A 423 23.67 12.78 -6.73
N PRO A 424 24.92 13.27 -6.53
CA PRO A 424 25.57 13.17 -5.24
C PRO A 424 24.82 13.98 -4.16
N PHE A 425 24.49 13.34 -3.04
CA PHE A 425 23.89 13.96 -1.86
C PHE A 425 24.45 13.33 -0.59
N ASN A 426 24.36 14.03 0.54
CA ASN A 426 24.77 13.51 1.84
C ASN A 426 23.56 12.94 2.58
N PHE A 427 23.68 11.69 3.02
CA PHE A 427 22.68 11.12 3.92
C PHE A 427 22.74 11.86 5.29
N PRO A 428 21.60 12.28 5.88
CA PRO A 428 21.58 13.12 7.07
C PRO A 428 21.87 12.33 8.37
N LEU A 429 23.07 11.73 8.48
CA LEU A 429 23.48 10.85 9.58
C LEU A 429 23.42 11.53 10.96
N ASN A 430 23.84 12.79 11.07
CA ASN A 430 23.79 13.54 12.33
C ASN A 430 22.35 13.70 12.84
N LYS A 431 21.39 13.89 11.92
CA LYS A 431 19.97 14.04 12.28
C LYS A 431 19.34 12.69 12.58
N LEU A 432 19.69 11.65 11.81
CA LEU A 432 19.31 10.27 12.09
C LEU A 432 19.69 9.89 13.54
N PHE A 433 20.91 10.19 13.97
CA PHE A 433 21.36 9.93 15.33
C PHE A 433 20.48 10.61 16.38
N LYS A 434 20.14 11.88 16.20
CA LYS A 434 19.22 12.62 17.08
C LYS A 434 17.83 11.98 17.12
N TYR A 435 17.29 11.58 15.98
CA TYR A 435 15.96 10.95 15.89
C TYR A 435 15.95 9.58 16.56
N CYS A 436 17.02 8.80 16.41
CA CYS A 436 17.20 7.53 17.13
C CYS A 436 17.25 7.78 18.65
N LEU A 437 18.03 8.76 19.11
CA LEU A 437 18.15 9.09 20.53
C LEU A 437 16.81 9.53 21.12
N ALA A 438 16.07 10.42 20.45
CA ALA A 438 14.73 10.80 20.86
C ALA A 438 13.75 9.61 20.87
N SER A 439 13.87 8.69 19.91
CA SER A 439 13.04 7.47 19.86
C SER A 439 13.40 6.48 20.99
N ILE A 440 14.66 6.41 21.39
CA ILE A 440 15.09 5.60 22.55
C ILE A 440 14.47 6.16 23.83
N ILE A 441 14.48 7.49 24.03
CA ILE A 441 13.83 8.13 25.20
C ILE A 441 12.33 7.83 25.20
N MET A 442 11.67 7.99 24.05
CA MET A 442 10.26 7.60 23.88
C MET A 442 10.03 6.14 24.30
N VAL A 443 10.84 5.20 23.79
CA VAL A 443 10.71 3.77 24.09
C VAL A 443 10.93 3.47 25.58
N ILE A 444 11.88 4.13 26.24
CA ILE A 444 12.09 3.97 27.68
C ILE A 444 10.83 4.36 28.45
N ALA A 445 10.21 5.50 28.11
CA ALA A 445 8.96 5.92 28.72
C ALA A 445 7.81 4.94 28.45
N LEU A 446 7.69 4.43 27.21
CA LEU A 446 6.68 3.44 26.84
C LEU A 446 6.84 2.12 27.61
N LYS A 447 8.08 1.67 27.84
CA LYS A 447 8.36 0.48 28.64
C LYS A 447 7.95 0.63 30.10
N ILE A 448 8.10 1.83 30.68
CA ILE A 448 7.65 2.11 32.06
C ILE A 448 6.13 2.01 32.16
N LEU A 449 5.40 2.48 31.13
CA LEU A 449 3.94 2.39 31.09
C LEU A 449 3.43 0.95 30.91
N ASN A 450 4.23 0.08 30.27
CA ASN A 450 3.98 -1.35 30.05
C ASN A 450 2.50 -1.69 29.74
N PRO A 451 1.95 -1.22 28.60
CA PRO A 451 0.54 -1.40 28.29
C PRO A 451 0.19 -2.88 28.13
N ILE A 452 -0.82 -3.35 28.87
CA ILE A 452 -1.28 -4.75 28.78
C ILE A 452 -2.60 -4.81 28.01
N LYS A 453 -3.48 -3.82 28.19
CA LYS A 453 -4.80 -3.80 27.54
C LYS A 453 -4.81 -3.01 26.22
N SER A 454 -5.72 -3.37 25.31
CA SER A 454 -5.84 -2.73 23.99
C SER A 454 -5.99 -1.20 24.02
N PHE A 455 -6.82 -0.66 24.92
CA PHE A 455 -7.00 0.79 25.07
C PHE A 455 -5.74 1.47 25.66
N GLU A 456 -5.07 0.81 26.60
CA GLU A 456 -3.81 1.29 27.17
C GLU A 456 -2.73 1.33 26.08
N THR A 457 -2.66 0.32 25.21
CA THR A 457 -1.71 0.31 24.08
C THR A 457 -1.95 1.47 23.11
N LEU A 458 -3.20 1.79 22.77
CA LEU A 458 -3.50 2.94 21.92
C LEU A 458 -3.16 4.28 22.60
N PHE A 459 -3.48 4.42 23.88
CA PHE A 459 -3.15 5.61 24.66
C PHE A 459 -1.64 5.80 24.78
N THR A 460 -0.90 4.73 25.08
CA THR A 460 0.56 4.76 25.20
C THR A 460 1.23 5.11 23.87
N ILE A 461 0.73 4.66 22.71
CA ILE A 461 1.23 5.12 21.40
C ILE A 461 1.12 6.65 21.27
N GLY A 462 -0.01 7.25 21.67
CA GLY A 462 -0.21 8.70 21.67
C GLY A 462 0.71 9.45 22.64
N VAL A 463 0.95 8.88 23.83
CA VAL A 463 1.92 9.42 24.79
C VAL A 463 3.34 9.34 24.22
N GLY A 464 3.71 8.22 23.62
CA GLY A 464 5.01 8.02 22.97
C GLY A 464 5.28 9.05 21.89
N ALA A 465 4.32 9.27 20.98
CA ALA A 465 4.44 10.30 19.95
C ALA A 465 4.67 11.69 20.57
N THR A 466 3.94 12.02 21.64
CA THR A 466 4.08 13.29 22.36
C THR A 466 5.48 13.44 22.96
N ILE A 467 5.99 12.42 23.64
CA ILE A 467 7.32 12.40 24.25
C ILE A 467 8.41 12.54 23.18
N TYR A 468 8.29 11.81 22.08
CA TYR A 468 9.23 11.89 20.97
C TYR A 468 9.31 13.32 20.43
N PHE A 469 8.17 13.92 20.08
CA PHE A 469 8.16 15.27 19.52
C PHE A 469 8.57 16.34 20.54
N ALA A 470 8.29 16.16 21.84
CA ALA A 470 8.81 17.04 22.88
C ALA A 470 10.34 16.96 22.99
N CYS A 471 10.91 15.76 23.01
CA CYS A 471 12.37 15.56 23.03
C CYS A 471 13.04 16.19 21.80
N LEU A 472 12.42 16.01 20.62
CA LEU A 472 12.93 16.51 19.36
C LEU A 472 12.82 18.03 19.29
N PHE A 473 11.72 18.60 19.80
CA PHE A 473 11.58 20.04 19.98
C PHE A 473 12.66 20.60 20.92
N LEU A 474 13.03 19.91 21.99
CA LEU A 474 14.09 20.37 22.90
C LEU A 474 15.49 20.23 22.30
N THR A 475 15.77 19.18 21.53
CA THR A 475 17.14 18.83 21.09
C THR A 475 17.51 19.33 19.69
N ASP A 476 16.55 19.60 18.81
CA ASP A 476 16.83 19.93 17.41
C ASP A 476 16.20 21.26 16.96
N PHE A 477 17.06 22.26 16.75
CA PHE A 477 16.65 23.62 16.35
C PHE A 477 15.95 23.66 14.99
N GLU A 478 16.41 22.88 14.01
CA GLU A 478 15.77 22.83 12.69
C GLU A 478 14.38 22.22 12.75
N SER A 479 14.18 21.22 13.60
CA SER A 479 12.85 20.67 13.84
C SER A 479 11.92 21.69 14.50
N ARG A 480 12.41 22.54 15.41
CA ARG A 480 11.62 23.69 15.90
C ARG A 480 11.19 24.62 14.76
N ILE A 481 12.09 24.90 13.81
CA ILE A 481 11.78 25.71 12.62
C ILE A 481 10.74 25.00 11.75
N LEU A 482 10.87 23.68 11.56
CA LEU A 482 9.95 22.88 10.78
C LEU A 482 8.55 22.85 11.41
N PHE A 483 8.46 22.69 12.74
CA PHE A 483 7.20 22.83 13.50
C PHE A 483 6.59 24.22 13.37
N LYS A 484 7.40 25.29 13.49
CA LYS A 484 6.92 26.67 13.27
C LYS A 484 6.39 26.85 11.85
N LYS A 485 7.08 26.33 10.83
CA LYS A 485 6.63 26.38 9.43
C LYS A 485 5.33 25.62 9.22
N ILE A 486 5.18 24.43 9.79
CA ILE A 486 3.94 23.64 9.75
C ILE A 486 2.80 24.41 10.44
N PHE A 487 3.04 24.96 11.64
CA PHE A 487 2.03 25.69 12.40
C PHE A 487 1.59 26.96 11.67
N VAL A 488 2.53 27.72 11.09
CA VAL A 488 2.22 28.88 10.24
C VAL A 488 1.44 28.46 9.00
N TYR A 489 1.81 27.34 8.36
CA TYR A 489 1.10 26.83 7.19
C TYR A 489 -0.33 26.39 7.54
N ILE A 490 -0.54 25.68 8.65
CA ILE A 490 -1.87 25.28 9.14
C ILE A 490 -2.70 26.51 9.50
N LYS A 491 -2.13 27.49 10.20
CA LYS A 491 -2.82 28.74 10.55
C LYS A 491 -3.24 29.54 9.31
N LYS A 492 -2.34 29.65 8.32
CA LYS A 492 -2.60 30.31 7.04
C LYS A 492 -3.55 29.53 6.14
N SER A 493 -3.60 28.21 6.32
CA SER A 493 -4.57 27.34 5.66
C SER A 493 -5.93 27.51 6.30
N CYS A 494 -6.05 27.58 7.64
CA CYS A 494 -7.30 27.85 8.38
C CYS A 494 -7.86 29.25 8.09
N SER A 495 -7.01 30.28 7.95
CA SER A 495 -7.46 31.63 7.55
C SER A 495 -7.88 31.76 6.09
N LEU A 496 -7.81 30.68 5.30
CA LEU A 496 -8.42 30.57 3.96
C LEU A 496 -9.81 29.89 4.03
N TRP A 497 -10.26 29.47 5.23
CA TRP A 497 -11.60 28.93 5.50
C TRP A 497 -12.54 29.95 6.16
N GLU A 498 -12.02 31.08 6.63
CA GLU A 498 -12.78 32.33 6.84
C GLU A 498 -12.75 33.14 5.55
#